data_AF-A0A267DNS2-F1
#
_entry.id   AF-A0A267DNS2-F1
#
_cell.length_a   1.000
_cell.length_b   1.000
_cell.length_c   1.000
_cell.angle_alpha   90.00
_cell.angle_beta   90.00
_cell.angle_gamma   90.00
#
_symmetry.space_group_name_H-M   'P 1'
#
loop_
_entity.id
_entity.type
_entity.pdbx_description
1 polymer ?
#
loop_
_entity_poly.entity_id
_entity_poly.type
_entity_poly.pdbx_seq_one_letter_code
_entity_poly.pdbx_strand_id
1 'polypeptide(L)'
;MKLIVCAALFAIVATVSAQPGGRNRLTEGQLEAFLRPCIVNGVRCPPDGSLSYDKIVENMENTKMATRMLAGELPSECDCDDSSERCNRRCMYAMMKVLILEYNIPVGAPQSKRFFGFQG
;
A
#
# COMPACT_ATOMS: atom_id res chain seq x y z
N MET A 1 56.81 35.55 14.70
CA MET A 1 56.40 34.24 14.13
C MET A 1 55.23 34.49 13.18
N LYS A 2 55.41 34.15 11.91
CA LYS A 2 54.39 34.22 10.83
C LYS A 2 53.50 32.98 10.92
N LEU A 3 52.18 33.14 10.83
CA LEU A 3 51.19 32.09 10.48
C LEU A 3 49.92 32.84 10.00
N ILE A 4 49.88 33.29 8.73
CA ILE A 4 49.11 32.65 7.62
C ILE A 4 47.62 32.59 8.01
N VAL A 5 46.86 33.68 7.85
CA VAL A 5 46.09 34.06 6.65
C VAL A 5 45.16 32.95 6.14
N CYS A 6 43.88 33.11 6.47
CA CYS A 6 42.70 32.79 5.64
C CYS A 6 42.70 31.47 4.87
N ALA A 7 42.59 30.34 5.58
CA ALA A 7 42.07 29.10 4.98
C ALA A 7 40.53 29.11 5.06
N ALA A 8 39.92 30.01 4.32
CA ALA A 8 38.53 29.87 3.92
C ALA A 8 38.49 28.83 2.81
N LEU A 9 37.96 27.65 3.13
CA LEU A 9 37.20 26.76 2.25
C LEU A 9 36.78 25.59 3.13
N PHE A 10 35.63 25.76 3.77
CA PHE A 10 34.87 24.67 4.35
C PHE A 10 34.71 23.58 3.28
N ALA A 11 35.47 22.50 3.40
CA ALA A 11 35.15 21.25 2.73
C ALA A 11 33.87 20.73 3.39
N ILE A 12 32.72 21.20 2.89
CA ILE A 12 31.42 20.58 3.16
C ILE A 12 31.50 19.22 2.50
N VAL A 13 32.00 18.22 3.24
CA VAL A 13 31.80 16.83 2.90
C VAL A 13 30.30 16.64 3.02
N ALA A 14 29.60 16.71 1.89
CA ALA A 14 28.23 16.30 1.78
C ALA A 14 28.22 14.79 2.10
N THR A 15 27.97 14.47 3.36
CA THR A 15 27.51 13.15 3.74
C THR A 15 26.14 13.00 3.08
N VAL A 16 26.12 12.47 1.86
CA VAL A 16 24.92 11.87 1.28
C VAL A 16 24.59 10.71 2.20
N SER A 17 23.78 10.97 3.23
CA SER A 17 23.07 9.93 3.94
C SER A 17 22.02 9.39 2.98
N ALA A 18 22.46 8.50 2.08
CA ALA A 18 21.56 7.56 1.45
C ALA A 18 20.98 6.70 2.57
N GLN A 19 19.86 7.15 3.15
CA GLN A 19 19.16 6.37 4.17
C GLN A 19 18.76 5.02 3.55
N PRO A 20 19.17 3.90 4.17
CA PRO A 20 18.79 2.59 3.70
C PRO A 20 17.32 2.35 4.08
N GLY A 21 16.45 2.13 3.10
CA GLY A 21 15.08 1.71 3.39
C GLY A 21 14.04 2.18 2.39
N GLY A 22 14.09 1.66 1.16
CA GLY A 22 12.97 1.72 0.23
C GLY A 22 11.78 0.92 0.76
N ARG A 23 11.01 1.51 1.66
CA ARG A 23 9.68 1.03 2.05
C ARG A 23 8.83 1.14 0.78
N ASN A 24 8.42 0.02 0.18
CA ASN A 24 7.51 -0.04 -0.98
C ASN A 24 6.16 0.62 -0.63
N ARG A 25 6.13 1.94 -0.63
CA ARG A 25 4.98 2.76 -0.28
C ARG A 25 4.39 3.23 -1.60
N LEU A 26 3.31 2.57 -2.03
CA LEU A 26 2.62 2.95 -3.25
C LEU A 26 1.99 4.33 -3.04
N THR A 27 2.20 5.22 -3.99
CA THR A 27 1.50 6.52 -4.02
C THR A 27 0.09 6.35 -4.58
N GLU A 28 -0.80 7.30 -4.32
CA GLU A 28 -2.14 7.30 -4.89
C GLU A 28 -2.13 7.18 -6.42
N GLY A 29 -1.24 7.92 -7.09
CA GLY A 29 -1.06 7.84 -8.53
C GLY A 29 -0.65 6.44 -9.02
N GLN A 30 0.12 5.69 -8.23
CA GLN A 30 0.47 4.31 -8.55
C GLN A 30 -0.72 3.37 -8.37
N LEU A 31 -1.55 3.56 -7.33
CA LEU A 31 -2.77 2.77 -7.16
C LEU A 31 -3.74 2.98 -8.33
N GLU A 32 -3.94 4.24 -8.74
CA GLU A 32 -4.79 4.60 -9.87
C GLU A 32 -4.27 4.02 -11.20
N ALA A 33 -2.94 4.03 -11.41
CA ALA A 33 -2.35 3.56 -12.65
C ALA A 33 -2.27 2.03 -12.76
N PHE A 34 -2.02 1.33 -11.64
CA PHE A 34 -1.70 -0.11 -11.66
C PHE A 34 -2.81 -0.98 -11.08
N LEU A 35 -3.39 -0.62 -9.93
CA LEU A 35 -4.37 -1.47 -9.25
C LEU A 35 -5.80 -1.21 -9.73
N ARG A 36 -6.18 0.06 -9.87
CA ARG A 36 -7.54 0.43 -10.29
C ARG A 36 -8.00 -0.22 -11.60
N PRO A 37 -7.23 -0.18 -12.71
CA PRO A 37 -7.67 -0.81 -13.96
C PRO A 37 -7.92 -2.31 -13.79
N CYS A 38 -7.13 -3.00 -12.97
CA CYS A 38 -7.33 -4.43 -12.73
C CYS A 38 -8.53 -4.69 -11.80
N ILE A 39 -8.55 -4.08 -10.61
CA ILE A 39 -9.55 -4.37 -9.60
C ILE A 39 -10.93 -3.89 -10.06
N VAL A 40 -11.02 -2.66 -10.58
CA VAL A 40 -12.29 -2.04 -10.95
C VAL A 40 -12.79 -2.49 -12.33
N ASN A 41 -11.89 -2.60 -13.32
CA ASN A 41 -12.29 -2.87 -14.71
C ASN A 41 -11.90 -4.28 -15.20
N GLY A 42 -11.16 -5.07 -14.43
CA GLY A 42 -10.72 -6.40 -14.83
C GLY A 42 -9.63 -6.41 -15.92
N VAL A 43 -8.97 -5.28 -16.19
CA VAL A 43 -7.97 -5.17 -17.27
C VAL A 43 -6.57 -4.96 -16.73
N ARG A 44 -5.56 -5.44 -17.45
CA ARG A 44 -4.13 -5.36 -17.06
C ARG A 44 -3.86 -5.97 -15.69
N CYS A 45 -4.58 -7.05 -15.36
CA CYS A 45 -4.36 -7.79 -14.13
C CYS A 45 -3.07 -8.63 -14.18
N PRO A 46 -2.46 -8.90 -13.01
CA PRO A 46 -1.38 -9.86 -12.90
C PRO A 46 -1.76 -11.23 -13.49
N PRO A 47 -0.83 -11.91 -14.19
CA PRO A 47 -1.10 -13.20 -14.82
C PRO A 47 -1.30 -14.34 -13.81
N ASP A 48 -0.88 -14.15 -12.56
CA ASP A 48 -1.07 -15.12 -11.47
C ASP A 48 -2.51 -15.15 -10.92
N GLY A 49 -3.39 -14.26 -11.41
CA GLY A 49 -4.79 -14.19 -10.99
C GLY A 49 -4.99 -13.68 -9.56
N SER A 50 -3.96 -13.16 -8.91
CA SER A 50 -4.03 -12.66 -7.52
C SER A 50 -5.07 -11.57 -7.28
N LEU A 51 -5.45 -10.85 -8.35
CA LEU A 51 -6.47 -9.80 -8.36
C LEU A 51 -7.67 -10.15 -9.25
N SER A 52 -7.91 -11.44 -9.52
CA SER A 52 -9.12 -11.89 -10.21
C SER A 52 -10.37 -11.62 -9.38
N TYR A 53 -11.52 -11.55 -10.03
CA TYR A 53 -12.78 -11.29 -9.33
C TYR A 53 -13.10 -12.36 -8.28
N ASP A 54 -12.87 -13.63 -8.62
CA ASP A 54 -13.10 -14.74 -7.70
C ASP A 54 -12.27 -14.59 -6.42
N LYS A 55 -10.99 -14.16 -6.55
CA LYS A 55 -10.11 -13.88 -5.41
C LYS A 55 -10.52 -12.65 -4.62
N ILE A 56 -11.07 -11.63 -5.28
CA ILE A 56 -11.62 -10.45 -4.61
C ILE A 56 -12.81 -10.86 -3.73
N VAL A 57 -13.74 -11.65 -4.25
CA VAL A 57 -14.92 -12.10 -3.50
C VAL A 57 -14.51 -13.02 -2.34
N GLU A 58 -13.61 -13.98 -2.58
CA GLU A 58 -13.08 -14.88 -1.56
C GLU A 58 -12.46 -14.12 -0.37
N ASN A 59 -11.76 -13.02 -0.65
CA ASN A 59 -11.10 -12.19 0.37
C ASN A 59 -11.92 -10.99 0.86
N MET A 60 -13.13 -10.79 0.34
CA MET A 60 -13.91 -9.58 0.58
C MET A 60 -14.21 -9.39 2.07
N GLU A 61 -14.76 -10.40 2.72
CA GLU A 61 -15.15 -10.32 4.14
C GLU A 61 -13.95 -10.10 5.06
N ASN A 62 -12.83 -10.78 4.78
CA ASN A 62 -11.58 -10.57 5.52
C ASN A 62 -11.06 -9.14 5.36
N THR A 63 -11.17 -8.57 4.15
CA THR A 63 -10.72 -7.21 3.87
C THR A 63 -11.66 -6.16 4.51
N LYS A 64 -12.98 -6.40 4.48
CA LYS A 64 -13.97 -5.57 5.18
C LYS A 64 -13.70 -5.56 6.69
N MET A 65 -13.47 -6.73 7.28
CA MET A 65 -13.13 -6.85 8.69
C MET A 65 -11.84 -6.09 9.02
N ALA A 66 -10.76 -6.32 8.28
CA ALA A 66 -9.49 -5.64 8.48
C ALA A 66 -9.62 -4.12 8.34
N THR A 67 -10.41 -3.65 7.37
CA THR A 67 -10.66 -2.22 7.16
C THR A 67 -11.45 -1.63 8.33
N ARG A 68 -12.52 -2.27 8.80
CA ARG A 68 -13.24 -1.82 10.00
C ARG A 68 -12.36 -1.78 11.24
N MET A 69 -11.48 -2.77 11.42
CA MET A 69 -10.56 -2.79 12.57
C MET A 69 -9.54 -1.66 12.54
N LEU A 70 -9.11 -1.20 11.36
CA LEU A 70 -8.09 -0.18 11.21
C LEU A 70 -8.69 1.23 11.07
N ALA A 71 -9.66 1.39 10.16
CA ALA A 71 -10.32 2.64 9.80
C ALA A 71 -11.61 2.93 10.57
N GLY A 72 -12.12 1.97 11.36
CA GLY A 72 -13.38 2.09 12.07
C GLY A 72 -14.60 1.83 11.19
N GLU A 73 -14.64 2.44 10.01
CA GLU A 73 -15.75 2.34 9.07
C GLU A 73 -15.30 1.86 7.69
N LEU A 74 -16.25 1.35 6.90
CA LEU A 74 -16.00 1.00 5.50
C LEU A 74 -16.17 2.23 4.61
N PRO A 75 -15.43 2.31 3.50
CA PRO A 75 -15.67 3.32 2.47
C PRO A 75 -17.12 3.26 1.94
N SER A 76 -17.64 4.42 1.52
CA SER A 76 -19.00 4.55 0.96
C SER A 76 -19.24 3.65 -0.26
N GLU A 77 -18.18 3.30 -0.99
CA GLU A 77 -18.20 2.39 -2.13
C GLU A 77 -18.54 0.95 -1.76
N CYS A 78 -18.54 0.62 -0.46
CA CYS A 78 -18.97 -0.65 0.09
C CYS A 78 -20.42 -0.66 0.56
N ASP A 79 -21.13 0.47 0.50
CA ASP A 79 -22.57 0.55 0.81
C ASP A 79 -23.39 0.20 -0.44
N CYS A 80 -23.28 -1.06 -0.88
CA CYS A 80 -23.99 -1.56 -2.04
C CYS A 80 -24.25 -3.07 -1.97
N ASP A 81 -25.03 -3.57 -2.93
CA ASP A 81 -25.38 -4.98 -3.05
C ASP A 81 -24.16 -5.86 -3.31
N ASP A 82 -23.83 -6.70 -2.32
CA ASP A 82 -22.69 -7.64 -2.35
C ASP A 82 -22.82 -8.73 -3.44
N SER A 83 -23.99 -8.90 -4.06
CA SER A 83 -24.14 -9.79 -5.22
C SER A 83 -23.65 -9.15 -6.54
N SER A 84 -23.45 -7.82 -6.57
CA SER A 84 -23.01 -7.09 -7.76
C SER A 84 -21.50 -7.09 -7.91
N GLU A 85 -21.01 -7.67 -9.01
CA GLU A 85 -19.57 -7.64 -9.34
C GLU A 85 -19.01 -6.22 -9.40
N ARG A 86 -19.77 -5.29 -9.97
CA ARG A 86 -19.34 -3.89 -10.06
C ARG A 86 -19.20 -3.26 -8.67
N CYS A 87 -20.10 -3.58 -7.75
CA CYS A 87 -20.05 -3.11 -6.36
C CYS A 87 -18.79 -3.66 -5.67
N ASN A 88 -18.65 -4.98 -5.66
CA ASN A 88 -17.54 -5.68 -5.02
C ASN A 88 -16.17 -5.17 -5.49
N ARG A 89 -16.00 -4.99 -6.79
CA ARG A 89 -14.77 -4.44 -7.37
C ARG A 89 -14.45 -3.03 -6.87
N ARG A 90 -15.45 -2.15 -6.80
CA ARG A 90 -15.26 -0.77 -6.30
C ARG A 90 -14.97 -0.74 -4.81
N CYS A 91 -15.74 -1.49 -4.03
CA CYS A 91 -15.53 -1.63 -2.59
C CYS A 91 -14.11 -2.14 -2.29
N MET A 92 -13.66 -3.19 -2.97
CA MET A 92 -12.30 -3.73 -2.79
C MET A 92 -11.22 -2.68 -3.07
N TYR A 93 -11.34 -1.94 -4.18
CA TYR A 93 -10.38 -0.89 -4.50
C TYR A 93 -10.36 0.22 -3.45
N ALA A 94 -11.53 0.66 -2.98
CA ALA A 94 -11.64 1.70 -1.95
C ALA A 94 -11.01 1.25 -0.63
N MET A 95 -11.28 0.02 -0.19
CA MET A 95 -10.64 -0.55 1.01
C MET A 95 -9.13 -0.64 0.86
N MET A 96 -8.62 -1.15 -0.26
CA MET A 96 -7.17 -1.22 -0.52
C MET A 96 -6.54 0.17 -0.51
N LYS A 97 -7.21 1.16 -1.10
CA LYS A 97 -6.73 2.55 -1.10
C LYS A 97 -6.57 3.09 0.32
N VAL A 98 -7.56 2.90 1.19
CA VAL A 98 -7.49 3.28 2.62
C VAL A 98 -6.34 2.54 3.32
N LEU A 99 -6.30 1.21 3.20
CA LEU A 99 -5.30 0.38 3.88
C LEU A 99 -3.86 0.72 3.47
N ILE A 100 -3.64 1.03 2.19
CA ILE A 100 -2.31 1.31 1.65
C ILE A 100 -1.89 2.76 1.90
N LEU A 101 -2.76 3.73 1.63
CA LEU A 101 -2.40 5.15 1.70
C LEU A 101 -2.43 5.68 3.13
N GLU A 102 -3.48 5.36 3.89
CA GLU A 102 -3.68 5.91 5.23
C GLU A 102 -2.94 5.07 6.27
N TYR A 103 -3.05 3.74 6.18
CA TYR A 103 -2.50 2.81 7.17
C TYR A 103 -1.15 2.20 6.80
N ASN A 104 -0.61 2.52 5.62
CA ASN A 104 0.72 2.09 5.17
C ASN A 104 0.93 0.58 5.23
N ILE A 105 -0.14 -0.19 4.96
CA ILE A 105 -0.08 -1.64 4.84
C ILE A 105 0.70 -1.96 3.55
N PRO A 106 1.83 -2.71 3.63
CA PRO A 106 2.61 -3.05 2.45
C PRO A 106 1.85 -4.04 1.57
N VAL A 107 1.78 -3.75 0.27
CA VAL A 107 1.22 -4.66 -0.74
C VAL A 107 2.25 -5.74 -1.04
N GLY A 108 1.89 -7.01 -0.83
CA GLY A 108 2.77 -8.15 -1.08
C GLY A 108 3.52 -8.70 0.13
N ALA A 109 3.13 -8.35 1.37
CA ALA A 109 3.61 -9.11 2.52
C ALA A 109 2.97 -10.51 2.51
N PRO A 110 3.74 -11.61 2.45
CA PRO A 110 3.17 -12.93 2.65
C PRO A 110 2.51 -12.98 4.04
N GLN A 111 1.26 -13.44 4.06
CA GLN A 111 0.44 -13.67 5.27
C GLN A 111 1.13 -14.52 6.35
N SER A 112 2.27 -15.15 6.05
CA SER A 112 2.98 -16.06 6.97
C SER A 112 3.87 -15.41 8.03
N LYS A 113 4.14 -14.09 8.00
CA LYS A 113 5.09 -13.46 8.96
C LYS A 113 4.52 -12.40 9.89
N ARG A 114 3.22 -12.08 9.82
CA ARG A 114 2.61 -11.09 10.73
C ARG A 114 1.68 -11.67 11.80
N PHE A 115 1.39 -12.97 11.75
CA PHE A 115 0.62 -13.69 12.77
C PHE A 115 1.48 -14.47 13.80
N PHE A 116 2.78 -14.68 13.54
CA PHE A 116 3.71 -15.26 14.53
C PHE A 116 4.53 -14.17 15.22
N GLY A 117 3.84 -13.40 16.06
CA GLY A 117 4.43 -12.59 17.11
C GLY A 117 3.92 -13.06 18.47
N PHE A 118 4.04 -14.35 18.78
CA PHE A 118 3.78 -14.90 20.11
C PHE A 118 4.60 -16.17 20.38
N GLN A 119 5.81 -15.96 20.91
CA GLN A 119 6.64 -16.82 21.78
C GLN A 119 8.01 -16.15 21.78
N GLY A 120 8.56 -15.67 22.89
CA GLY A 120 8.62 -16.25 24.24
C GLY A 120 10.06 -16.01 24.68
#